data_AF-A0A6M0RAE5-F1
#
_entry.id   AF-A0A6M0RAE5-F1
#
_cell.length_a   1.000
_cell.length_b   1.000
_cell.length_c   1.000
_cell.angle_alpha   90.00
_cell.angle_beta   90.00
_cell.angle_gamma   90.00
#
_symmetry.space_group_name_H-M   'P 1'
#
loop_
_entity.id
_entity.type
_entity.pdbx_description
1 polymer ?
#
loop_
_entity_poly.entity_id
_entity_poly.type
_entity_poly.pdbx_seq_one_letter_code
_entity_poly.pdbx_strand_id
1 'polypeptide(L)'
;MKEKDIMNDYLTMINGSLSTYANMITQTNNQELRQQLQQMRDQDEARQYRIYEIAKEKGYYKPANPVNESEINKLKLELSNQ
;
A
#
# COMPACT_ATOMS: atom_id res chain seq x y z
N MET A 1 10.38 20.62 -9.28
CA MET A 1 9.72 19.38 -8.80
C MET A 1 10.81 18.52 -8.20
N LYS A 2 10.82 18.31 -6.88
CA LYS A 2 11.90 17.53 -6.24
C LYS A 2 11.63 16.05 -6.52
N GLU A 3 12.66 15.26 -6.74
CA GLU A 3 12.58 13.81 -6.97
C GLU A 3 11.73 13.10 -5.89
N LYS A 4 11.81 13.60 -4.65
CA LYS A 4 10.97 13.23 -3.52
C LYS A 4 9.47 13.43 -3.76
N ASP A 5 9.07 14.57 -4.32
CA ASP A 5 7.66 14.89 -4.57
C ASP A 5 7.10 13.92 -5.63
N ILE A 6 7.88 13.66 -6.68
CA ILE A 6 7.52 12.71 -7.74
C ILE A 6 7.36 11.29 -7.17
N MET A 7 8.26 10.86 -6.29
CA MET A 7 8.15 9.55 -5.62
C MET A 7 6.91 9.46 -4.72
N ASN A 8 6.61 10.51 -3.96
CA ASN A 8 5.43 10.54 -3.10
C ASN A 8 4.12 10.56 -3.91
N ASP A 9 4.07 11.33 -5.00
CA ASP A 9 2.92 11.37 -5.91
C ASP A 9 2.69 10.00 -6.54
N TYR A 10 3.77 9.33 -6.98
CA TYR A 10 3.70 8.00 -7.57
C TYR A 10 3.25 6.94 -6.55
N LEU A 11 3.78 6.97 -5.32
CA LEU A 11 3.32 6.08 -4.24
C LEU A 11 1.84 6.31 -3.91
N THR A 12 1.40 7.56 -3.86
CA THR A 12 0.00 7.93 -3.61
C THR A 12 -0.91 7.39 -4.71
N MET A 13 -0.49 7.53 -5.97
CA MET A 13 -1.21 7.01 -7.12
C MET A 13 -1.37 5.49 -7.06
N ILE A 14 -0.28 4.74 -6.82
CA ILE A 14 -0.36 3.29 -6.73
C ILE A 14 -1.24 2.83 -5.56
N ASN A 15 -1.14 3.48 -4.39
CA ASN A 15 -2.00 3.15 -3.25
C ASN A 15 -3.50 3.36 -3.57
N GLY A 16 -3.82 4.39 -4.37
CA GLY A 16 -5.17 4.62 -4.90
C GLY A 16 -5.62 3.50 -5.85
N SER A 17 -4.75 3.08 -6.77
CA SER A 17 -5.02 1.95 -7.68
C SER A 17 -5.26 0.64 -6.90
N LEU A 18 -4.44 0.34 -5.90
CA LEU A 18 -4.59 -0.86 -5.06
C LEU A 18 -5.95 -0.90 -4.34
N SER A 19 -6.38 0.23 -3.80
CA SER A 19 -7.71 0.37 -3.16
C SER A 19 -8.84 0.16 -4.17
N THR A 20 -8.66 0.68 -5.39
CA THR A 20 -9.63 0.52 -6.49
C THR A 20 -9.74 -0.95 -6.91
N TYR A 21 -8.61 -1.64 -7.09
CA TYR A 21 -8.62 -3.07 -7.41
C TYR A 21 -9.33 -3.89 -6.34
N ALA A 22 -9.09 -3.61 -5.05
CA ALA A 22 -9.77 -4.31 -3.96
C ALA A 22 -11.30 -4.16 -4.04
N ASN A 23 -11.79 -2.94 -4.33
CA ASN A 23 -13.22 -2.69 -4.51
C ASN A 23 -13.78 -3.42 -5.75
N MET A 24 -13.07 -3.40 -6.87
CA MET A 24 -13.53 -4.06 -8.10
C MET A 24 -13.54 -5.59 -7.97
N ILE A 25 -12.52 -6.17 -7.32
CA ILE A 25 -12.42 -7.63 -7.09
C ILE A 25 -13.57 -8.13 -6.23
N THR A 26 -14.01 -7.37 -5.23
CA THR A 26 -15.09 -7.78 -4.33
C THR A 26 -16.47 -7.65 -4.98
N GLN A 27 -16.65 -6.69 -5.90
CA GLN A 27 -17.94 -6.44 -6.56
C GLN A 27 -18.13 -7.20 -7.88
N THR A 28 -17.06 -7.71 -8.49
CA THR A 28 -17.17 -8.46 -9.76
C THR A 28 -17.63 -9.90 -9.54
N ASN A 29 -18.64 -10.32 -10.32
CA ASN A 29 -19.09 -11.72 -10.40
C ASN A 29 -18.42 -12.50 -11.54
N ASN A 30 -17.71 -11.82 -12.45
CA ASN A 30 -16.97 -12.44 -13.55
C ASN A 30 -15.63 -12.97 -13.02
N GLN A 31 -15.44 -14.29 -13.05
CA GLN A 31 -14.25 -14.96 -12.51
C GLN A 31 -12.96 -14.63 -13.28
N GLU A 32 -13.04 -14.51 -14.61
CA GLU A 32 -11.88 -14.16 -15.43
C GLU A 32 -11.43 -12.72 -15.13
N LEU A 33 -12.38 -11.78 -15.10
CA LEU A 33 -12.10 -10.41 -14.73
C LEU A 33 -11.55 -10.31 -13.30
N ARG A 34 -12.08 -11.09 -12.36
CA ARG A 34 -11.58 -11.16 -10.99
C ARG A 34 -10.11 -11.56 -10.95
N GLN A 35 -9.73 -12.62 -11.67
CA GLN A 35 -8.35 -13.10 -11.73
C GLN A 35 -7.42 -12.06 -12.35
N GLN A 36 -7.86 -11.39 -13.42
CA GLN A 36 -7.07 -10.32 -14.05
C GLN A 36 -6.83 -9.14 -13.10
N LEU A 37 -7.87 -8.69 -12.40
CA LEU A 37 -7.74 -7.61 -11.40
C LEU A 37 -6.81 -8.00 -10.24
N GLN A 38 -6.84 -9.26 -9.80
CA GLN A 38 -5.91 -9.78 -8.79
C GLN A 38 -4.46 -9.75 -9.29
N GLN A 39 -4.21 -10.22 -10.52
CA GLN A 39 -2.86 -10.17 -11.11
C GLN A 39 -2.35 -8.72 -11.25
N MET A 40 -3.21 -7.80 -11.69
CA MET A 40 -2.84 -6.38 -11.79
C MET A 40 -2.51 -5.79 -10.41
N ARG A 41 -3.33 -6.06 -9.40
CA ARG A 41 -3.09 -5.64 -8.02
C ARG A 41 -1.74 -6.15 -7.51
N ASP A 42 -1.44 -7.43 -7.72
CA ASP A 42 -0.20 -8.05 -7.23
C ASP A 42 1.04 -7.46 -7.93
N GLN A 43 0.94 -7.16 -9.23
CA GLN A 43 2.01 -6.46 -9.96
C GLN A 43 2.22 -5.03 -9.46
N ASP A 44 1.15 -4.30 -9.20
CA ASP A 44 1.23 -2.93 -8.70
C ASP A 44 1.73 -2.86 -7.26
N GLU A 45 1.38 -3.83 -6.42
CA GLU A 45 1.92 -3.96 -5.06
C GLU A 45 3.44 -4.20 -5.08
N ALA A 46 3.91 -5.10 -5.96
CA ALA A 46 5.35 -5.31 -6.15
C ALA A 46 6.07 -4.03 -6.65
N ARG A 47 5.43 -3.22 -7.51
CA ARG A 47 5.97 -1.93 -7.95
C ARG A 47 6.00 -0.93 -6.80
N GLN A 48 4.91 -0.83 -6.03
CA GLN A 48 4.80 0.04 -4.85
C GLN A 48 5.94 -0.23 -3.88
N TYR A 49 6.19 -1.50 -3.57
CA TYR A 49 7.23 -1.91 -2.63
C TYR A 49 8.63 -1.49 -3.11
N ARG A 50 8.96 -1.72 -4.39
CA ARG A 50 10.25 -1.30 -4.95
C ARG A 50 10.46 0.22 -4.87
N ILE A 51 9.42 1.00 -5.17
CA ILE A 51 9.52 2.46 -5.07
C ILE A 51 9.68 2.90 -3.62
N TYR A 52 8.97 2.25 -2.69
CA TYR A 52 9.15 2.47 -1.27
C TYR A 52 10.60 2.21 -0.83
N GLU A 53 11.21 1.10 -1.27
CA GLU A 53 12.61 0.78 -0.96
C GLU A 53 13.57 1.84 -1.51
N ILE A 54 13.41 2.25 -2.78
CA ILE A 54 14.23 3.30 -3.39
C ILE A 54 14.05 4.63 -2.64
N ALA A 55 12.83 4.99 -2.27
CA ALA A 55 12.55 6.23 -1.56
C ALA A 55 13.11 6.22 -0.13
N LYS A 56 13.16 5.04 0.51
CA LYS A 56 13.81 4.81 1.81
C LYS A 56 15.32 4.94 1.70
N GLU A 57 15.95 4.29 0.72
CA GLU A 57 17.41 4.37 0.49
C GLU A 57 17.88 5.79 0.22
N LYS A 58 17.11 6.55 -0.56
CA LYS A 58 17.42 7.95 -0.87
C LYS A 58 17.10 8.92 0.27
N GLY A 59 16.54 8.45 1.39
CA GLY A 59 16.15 9.27 2.53
C GLY A 59 14.98 10.22 2.24
N TYR A 60 14.28 10.03 1.11
CA TYR A 60 13.15 10.85 0.70
C TYR A 60 11.84 10.44 1.37
N TYR A 61 11.76 9.17 1.77
CA TYR A 61 10.66 8.60 2.52
C TYR A 61 11.13 8.22 3.92
N LYS A 62 10.66 8.95 4.93
CA LYS A 62 10.67 8.44 6.29
C LYS A 62 9.45 7.51 6.39
N PRO A 63 9.63 6.18 6.49
CA PRO A 63 8.50 5.33 6.85
C PRO A 63 7.89 5.86 8.15
N ALA A 64 6.60 5.63 8.37
CA ALA A 64 6.04 5.74 9.71
C ALA A 64 7.02 5.05 10.65
N ASN A 65 7.44 5.73 11.72
CA ASN A 65 8.39 5.17 12.68
C ASN A 65 7.94 3.74 13.00
N PRO A 66 8.84 2.74 13.06
CA PRO A 66 8.47 1.44 13.58
C PRO A 66 7.77 1.68 14.91
N VAL A 67 6.46 1.42 14.93
CA VAL A 67 5.64 1.64 16.11
C VAL A 67 6.27 0.79 17.19
N ASN A 68 6.64 1.44 18.31
CA ASN A 68 7.25 0.76 19.43
C ASN A 68 6.37 -0.46 19.79
N GLU A 69 6.92 -1.64 20.03
CA GLU A 69 6.12 -2.86 20.25
C GLU A 69 5.04 -2.68 21.33
N SER A 70 5.30 -1.79 22.29
CA SER A 70 4.34 -1.37 23.31
C SER A 70 3.08 -0.70 22.76
N GLU A 71 3.17 0.12 21.71
CA GLU A 71 2.01 0.76 21.08
C GLU A 71 1.23 -0.23 20.20
N ILE A 72 1.90 -1.18 19.55
CA ILE A 72 1.24 -2.27 18.80
C ILE A 72 0.37 -3.12 19.74
N ASN A 73 0.91 -3.50 20.90
CA ASN A 73 0.16 -4.28 21.88
C ASN A 73 -1.02 -3.50 22.47
N LYS A 74 -0.86 -2.19 22.68
CA LYS A 74 -1.93 -1.32 23.17
C LYS A 74 -3.06 -1.18 22.14
N LEU A 75 -2.72 -0.97 20.86
CA LEU A 75 -3.72 -0.86 19.79
C LEU A 75 -4.47 -2.17 19.55
N LYS A 76 -3.78 -3.32 19.61
CA LYS A 76 -4.40 -4.65 19.53
C LYS A 76 -5.39 -4.89 20.67
N LEU A 77 -5.06 -4.46 21.89
CA LEU A 77 -5.94 -4.57 23.06
C LEU A 77 -7.18 -3.67 22.91
N GLU A 78 -7.02 -2.44 22.41
CA GLU A 78 -8.17 -1.56 22.17
C GLU A 78 -9.09 -2.06 21.06
N LEU A 79 -8.54 -2.59 19.97
CA LEU A 79 -9.32 -3.19 18.88
C LEU A 79 -9.98 -4.52 19.25
N SER A 80 -9.46 -5.25 20.25
CA SER A 80 -10.08 -6.50 20.73
C SER A 80 -11.19 -6.26 21.77
N ASN A 81 -11.35 -5.03 22.26
CA ASN A 81 -12.37 -4.63 23.24
C ASN A 81 -13.53 -3.82 22.60
N GLN A 82 -13.66 -3.86 21.28
CA GLN A 82 -14.77 -3.28 20.51
C GLN A 82 -15.62 -4.39 19.90
#